data_AF-A0A1H5PGX9-F1
#
_entry.id   AF-A0A1H5PGX9-F1
#
_cell.length_a   1.000
_cell.length_b   1.000
_cell.length_c   1.000
_cell.angle_alpha   90.00
_cell.angle_beta   90.00
_cell.angle_gamma   90.00
#
_symmetry.space_group_name_H-M   'P 1'
#
loop_
_entity.id
_entity.type
_entity.pdbx_description
1 polymer ?
#
loop_
_entity_poly.entity_id
_entity_poly.type
_entity_poly.pdbx_seq_one_letter_code
_entity_poly.pdbx_strand_id
1 'polypeptide(L)'
;MISTSFSACGQDLTCADFKEGEFLIPADSLNPESYKISRKNGKQIEIDENGDEIKIDIKYQDDCNYILTYQESQNLDNLARYINKSGGIHIKVLEIKGDTLSYSGLIENDTLSYEMPGKLIKLD
;
A
#
# COMPACT_ATOMS: atom_id res chain seq x y z
N MET A 1 30.35 -36.03 -9.22
CA MET A 1 29.15 -35.54 -8.53
C MET A 1 29.08 -34.05 -8.78
N ILE A 2 28.10 -33.59 -9.55
CA ILE A 2 27.91 -32.16 -9.81
C ILE A 2 26.97 -31.65 -8.72
N SER A 3 27.53 -30.96 -7.72
CA SER A 3 26.73 -30.26 -6.71
C SER A 3 26.32 -28.91 -7.27
N THR A 4 25.12 -28.84 -7.85
CA THR A 4 24.44 -27.57 -8.12
C THR A 4 23.92 -27.01 -6.79
N SER A 5 24.67 -26.09 -6.20
CA SER A 5 24.17 -25.21 -5.15
C SER A 5 23.14 -24.25 -5.75
N PHE A 6 21.86 -24.45 -5.45
CA PHE A 6 20.86 -23.39 -5.57
C PHE A 6 21.14 -22.38 -4.46
N SER A 7 21.89 -21.33 -4.76
CA SER A 7 21.85 -20.12 -3.93
C SER A 7 20.49 -19.47 -4.18
N ALA A 8 19.54 -19.71 -3.28
CA ALA A 8 18.36 -18.88 -3.16
C ALA A 8 18.82 -17.52 -2.61
N CYS A 9 19.41 -16.69 -3.46
CA CYS A 9 19.54 -15.27 -3.19
C CYS A 9 18.15 -14.69 -3.41
N GLY A 10 17.39 -14.51 -2.33
CA GLY A 10 16.25 -13.59 -2.39
C GLY A 10 16.78 -12.24 -2.88
N GLN A 11 16.12 -11.65 -3.87
CA GLN A 11 16.47 -10.29 -4.27
C GLN A 11 16.10 -9.35 -3.13
N ASP A 12 17.05 -8.54 -2.69
CA ASP A 12 16.78 -7.48 -1.72
C ASP A 12 15.89 -6.44 -2.41
N LEU A 13 14.59 -6.47 -2.11
CA LEU A 13 13.63 -5.53 -2.67
C LEU A 13 13.83 -4.13 -2.07
N THR A 14 13.58 -3.13 -2.89
CA THR A 14 13.64 -1.70 -2.57
C THR A 14 12.24 -1.08 -2.68
N CYS A 15 12.04 0.15 -2.17
CA CYS A 15 10.75 0.81 -2.29
C CYS A 15 10.30 1.00 -3.75
N ALA A 16 11.25 1.13 -4.70
CA ALA A 16 10.95 1.24 -6.12
C ALA A 16 10.24 -0.02 -6.66
N ASP A 17 10.56 -1.20 -6.11
CA ASP A 17 9.94 -2.48 -6.50
C ASP A 17 8.47 -2.59 -6.05
N PHE A 18 7.98 -1.68 -5.20
CA PHE A 18 6.59 -1.62 -4.73
C PHE A 18 5.75 -0.55 -5.45
N LYS A 19 6.30 0.14 -6.46
CA LYS A 19 5.57 1.17 -7.20
C LYS A 19 4.60 0.59 -8.23
N GLU A 20 4.92 -0.58 -8.76
CA GLU A 20 4.11 -1.32 -9.74
C GLU A 20 4.09 -2.82 -9.44
N GLY A 21 3.00 -3.47 -9.80
CA GLY A 21 2.80 -4.91 -9.62
C GLY A 21 1.53 -5.24 -8.82
N GLU A 22 1.45 -6.49 -8.40
CA GLU A 22 0.37 -7.02 -7.59
C GLU A 22 0.84 -7.22 -6.14
N PHE A 23 -0.03 -6.94 -5.19
CA PHE A 23 0.28 -7.00 -3.77
C PHE A 23 -0.91 -7.49 -2.95
N LEU A 24 -0.65 -7.80 -1.69
CA LEU A 24 -1.63 -8.14 -0.67
C LEU A 24 -1.46 -7.23 0.54
N ILE A 25 -2.56 -6.61 0.98
CA ILE A 25 -2.70 -6.09 2.34
C ILE A 25 -3.33 -7.21 3.16
N PRO A 26 -2.61 -7.81 4.13
CA PRO A 26 -3.17 -8.88 4.96
C PRO A 26 -4.14 -8.32 5.99
N ALA A 27 -5.15 -9.12 6.33
CA ALA A 27 -5.99 -8.84 7.49
C ALA A 27 -5.16 -8.87 8.79
N ASP A 28 -5.48 -7.99 9.74
CA ASP A 28 -4.90 -7.94 11.07
C ASP A 28 -5.93 -7.48 12.13
N SER A 29 -5.46 -7.21 13.35
CA SER A 29 -6.34 -6.80 14.46
C SER A 29 -6.96 -5.41 14.30
N LEU A 30 -6.43 -4.57 13.41
CA LEU A 30 -6.90 -3.21 13.13
C LEU A 30 -7.75 -3.17 11.85
N ASN A 31 -7.39 -3.98 10.85
CA ASN A 31 -8.13 -4.14 9.61
C ASN A 31 -8.48 -5.62 9.38
N PRO A 32 -9.70 -6.07 9.70
CA PRO A 32 -10.06 -7.48 9.65
C PRO A 32 -10.19 -8.05 8.23
N GLU A 33 -10.15 -7.19 7.20
CA GLU A 33 -10.28 -7.58 5.80
C GLU A 33 -8.92 -7.57 5.11
N SER A 34 -8.74 -8.51 4.18
CA SER A 34 -7.58 -8.54 3.29
C SER A 34 -7.94 -7.94 1.94
N TYR A 35 -6.97 -7.30 1.30
CA TYR A 35 -7.17 -6.63 0.01
C TYR A 35 -6.10 -7.05 -0.99
N LYS A 36 -6.53 -7.45 -2.19
CA LYS A 36 -5.63 -7.59 -3.34
C LYS A 36 -5.43 -6.23 -3.98
N ILE A 37 -4.18 -5.89 -4.25
CA ILE A 37 -3.80 -4.56 -4.71
C ILE A 37 -3.12 -4.69 -6.07
N SER A 38 -3.62 -3.96 -7.08
CA SER A 38 -2.93 -3.80 -8.36
C SER A 38 -2.45 -2.35 -8.49
N ARG A 39 -1.13 -2.15 -8.70
CA ARG A 39 -0.53 -0.83 -8.94
C ARG A 39 0.01 -0.71 -10.35
N LYS A 40 -0.39 0.35 -11.05
CA LYS A 40 0.10 0.68 -12.39
C LYS A 40 0.00 2.17 -12.67
N ASN A 41 1.06 2.79 -13.18
CA ASN A 41 1.06 4.19 -13.62
C ASN A 41 0.54 5.18 -12.55
N GLY A 42 0.95 5.02 -11.28
CA GLY A 42 0.52 5.89 -10.18
C GLY A 42 -0.94 5.72 -9.76
N LYS A 43 -1.58 4.61 -10.15
CA LYS A 43 -2.92 4.22 -9.72
C LYS A 43 -2.87 2.93 -8.95
N GLN A 44 -3.79 2.78 -8.02
CA GLN A 44 -4.01 1.59 -7.20
C GLN A 44 -5.48 1.19 -7.26
N ILE A 45 -5.71 -0.11 -7.43
CA ILE A 45 -7.03 -0.73 -7.26
C ILE A 45 -6.91 -1.73 -6.12
N GLU A 46 -7.78 -1.60 -5.13
CA GLU A 46 -7.92 -2.56 -4.04
C GLU A 46 -9.21 -3.36 -4.25
N ILE A 47 -9.14 -4.68 -4.11
CA ILE A 47 -10.26 -5.59 -4.25
C ILE A 47 -10.38 -6.38 -2.95
N ASP A 48 -11.54 -6.26 -2.29
CA ASP A 48 -11.87 -7.00 -1.08
C ASP A 48 -12.28 -8.46 -1.38
N GLU A 49 -12.68 -9.22 -0.36
CA GLU A 49 -13.12 -10.61 -0.53
C GLU A 49 -14.47 -10.73 -1.25
N ASN A 50 -15.29 -9.67 -1.26
CA ASN A 50 -16.59 -9.63 -1.93
C ASN A 50 -16.47 -9.24 -3.42
N GLY A 51 -15.30 -8.75 -3.84
CA GLY A 51 -15.03 -8.25 -5.18
C GLY A 51 -15.33 -6.76 -5.35
N ASP A 52 -15.56 -6.03 -4.26
CA ASP A 52 -15.76 -4.59 -4.28
C ASP A 52 -14.42 -3.88 -4.54
N GLU A 53 -14.45 -2.91 -5.46
CA GLU A 53 -13.27 -2.17 -5.91
C GLU A 53 -13.15 -0.80 -5.23
N ILE A 54 -11.97 -0.50 -4.71
CA ILE A 54 -11.57 0.82 -4.23
C ILE A 54 -10.47 1.36 -5.16
N LYS A 55 -10.67 2.53 -5.76
CA LYS A 55 -9.72 3.16 -6.69
C LYS A 55 -9.02 4.32 -6.01
N ILE A 56 -7.69 4.29 -6.07
CA ILE A 56 -6.80 5.20 -5.35
C ILE A 56 -5.78 5.77 -6.33
N ASP A 57 -5.56 7.07 -6.25
CA ASP A 57 -4.43 7.74 -6.90
C ASP A 57 -3.23 7.77 -5.94
N ILE A 58 -2.05 7.45 -6.47
CA ILE A 58 -0.78 7.50 -5.74
C ILE A 58 0.04 8.67 -6.25
N LYS A 59 0.38 9.59 -5.34
CA LYS A 59 1.35 10.66 -5.59
C LYS A 59 2.66 10.37 -4.88
N TYR A 60 3.64 9.87 -5.64
CA TYR A 60 4.99 9.63 -5.15
C TYR A 60 5.72 10.95 -4.89
N GLN A 61 6.23 11.14 -3.67
CA GLN A 61 7.15 12.22 -3.33
C GLN A 61 8.59 11.76 -3.56
N ASP A 62 8.85 10.51 -3.20
CA ASP A 62 10.01 9.71 -3.61
C ASP A 62 9.59 8.23 -3.65
N ASP A 63 10.54 7.31 -3.69
CA ASP A 63 10.23 5.88 -3.76
C ASP A 63 9.64 5.31 -2.46
N CYS A 64 10.00 5.87 -1.30
CA CYS A 64 9.61 5.39 0.03
C CYS A 64 8.58 6.30 0.73
N ASN A 65 8.22 7.43 0.12
CA ASN A 65 7.23 8.38 0.65
C ASN A 65 6.22 8.75 -0.44
N TYR A 66 4.94 8.53 -0.16
CA TYR A 66 3.87 8.77 -1.13
C TYR A 66 2.54 9.08 -0.45
N ILE A 67 1.65 9.72 -1.19
CA ILE A 67 0.31 10.11 -0.72
C ILE A 67 -0.74 9.30 -1.47
N LEU A 68 -1.68 8.72 -0.74
CA LEU A 68 -2.84 8.00 -1.27
C LEU A 68 -4.10 8.87 -1.16
N THR A 69 -4.85 8.99 -2.26
CA THR A 69 -6.14 9.68 -2.28
C THR A 69 -7.18 8.85 -3.04
N TYR A 70 -8.40 8.76 -2.53
CA TYR A 70 -9.47 8.03 -3.21
C TYR A 70 -9.93 8.78 -4.47
N GLN A 71 -10.19 8.06 -5.56
CA GLN A 71 -10.64 8.68 -6.81
C GLN A 71 -12.08 9.21 -6.67
N GLU A 72 -12.32 10.47 -7.05
CA GLU A 72 -13.66 11.07 -6.98
C GLU A 72 -14.67 10.48 -7.97
N SER A 73 -14.21 9.69 -8.93
CA SER A 73 -15.05 8.98 -9.90
C SER A 73 -15.89 7.86 -9.28
N GLN A 74 -15.60 7.46 -8.04
CA GLN A 74 -16.36 6.45 -7.30
C GLN A 74 -17.25 7.08 -6.22
N ASN A 75 -18.22 6.33 -5.71
CA ASN A 75 -19.08 6.79 -4.64
C ASN A 75 -18.33 6.77 -3.30
N LEU A 76 -17.74 7.91 -2.92
CA LEU A 76 -16.98 8.04 -1.67
C LEU A 76 -17.91 8.17 -0.46
N ASP A 77 -17.65 7.36 0.56
CA ASP A 77 -18.23 7.53 1.88
C ASP A 77 -17.66 8.78 2.60
N ASN A 78 -18.18 9.06 3.81
CA ASN A 78 -17.77 10.24 4.56
C ASN A 78 -16.30 10.20 5.00
N LEU A 79 -15.76 9.00 5.30
CA LEU A 79 -14.39 8.84 5.75
C LEU A 79 -13.41 9.07 4.60
N ALA A 80 -13.65 8.47 3.44
CA ALA A 80 -12.84 8.68 2.24
C ALA A 80 -12.83 10.15 1.80
N ARG A 81 -13.99 10.83 1.85
CA ARG A 81 -14.07 12.28 1.58
C ARG A 81 -13.27 13.10 2.60
N TYR A 82 -13.33 12.72 3.87
CA TYR A 82 -12.58 13.39 4.93
C TYR A 82 -11.07 13.22 4.76
N ILE A 83 -10.62 12.00 4.42
CA ILE A 83 -9.22 11.69 4.12
C ILE A 83 -8.73 12.55 2.95
N ASN A 84 -9.48 12.57 1.83
CA ASN A 84 -9.13 13.41 0.67
C ASN A 84 -9.04 14.90 1.04
N LYS A 85 -9.98 15.42 1.85
CA LYS A 85 -9.96 16.80 2.32
C LYS A 85 -8.78 17.11 3.26
N SER A 86 -8.28 16.10 3.96
CA SER A 86 -7.10 16.21 4.83
C SER A 86 -5.78 16.08 4.05
N GLY A 87 -5.82 16.00 2.72
CA GLY A 87 -4.63 15.89 1.88
C GLY A 87 -4.25 14.45 1.50
N GLY A 88 -5.02 13.46 1.93
CA GLY A 88 -4.77 12.04 1.68
C GLY A 88 -4.08 11.33 2.85
N ILE A 89 -3.73 10.05 2.62
CA ILE A 89 -2.96 9.25 3.57
C ILE A 89 -1.48 9.35 3.18
N HIS A 90 -0.66 9.90 4.07
CA HIS A 90 0.78 10.03 3.89
C HIS A 90 1.46 8.74 4.31
N ILE A 91 1.96 7.98 3.34
CA ILE A 91 2.66 6.73 3.57
C ILE A 91 4.17 6.98 3.66
N LYS A 92 4.77 6.46 4.72
CA LYS A 92 6.21 6.37 4.92
C LYS A 92 6.64 4.92 5.10
N VAL A 93 7.46 4.42 4.20
CA VAL A 93 8.05 3.08 4.32
C VAL A 93 9.01 3.06 5.51
N LEU A 94 8.87 2.05 6.36
CA LEU A 94 9.69 1.86 7.56
C LEU A 94 10.75 0.79 7.34
N GLU A 95 10.38 -0.33 6.73
CA GLU A 95 11.26 -1.47 6.52
C GLU A 95 10.76 -2.35 5.37
N ILE A 96 11.69 -3.01 4.68
CA ILE A 96 11.40 -4.10 3.74
C ILE A 96 12.16 -5.35 4.21
N LYS A 97 11.43 -6.46 4.34
CA LYS A 97 11.97 -7.78 4.70
C LYS A 97 11.43 -8.82 3.73
N GLY A 98 12.28 -9.32 2.85
CA GLY A 98 11.83 -10.20 1.77
C GLY A 98 10.82 -9.49 0.87
N ASP A 99 9.65 -10.09 0.69
CA ASP A 99 8.53 -9.58 -0.11
C ASP A 99 7.65 -8.55 0.61
N THR A 100 7.91 -8.29 1.89
CA THR A 100 7.00 -7.54 2.75
C THR A 100 7.55 -6.15 3.04
N LEU A 101 6.78 -5.14 2.63
CA LEU A 101 6.99 -3.73 2.98
C LEU A 101 6.12 -3.39 4.19
N SER A 102 6.75 -2.87 5.25
CA SER A 102 6.05 -2.28 6.41
C SER A 102 6.09 -0.76 6.32
N TYR A 103 4.96 -0.11 6.60
CA TYR A 103 4.82 1.34 6.51
C TYR A 103 4.05 1.93 7.68
N SER A 104 4.19 3.24 7.85
CA SER A 104 3.30 4.08 8.64
C SER A 104 2.47 4.96 7.70
N GLY A 105 1.15 4.94 7.87
CA GLY A 105 0.21 5.83 7.19
C GLY A 105 -0.25 6.92 8.15
N LEU A 106 -0.16 8.17 7.73
CA LEU A 106 -0.55 9.33 8.52
C LEU A 106 -1.69 10.09 7.84
N ILE A 107 -2.77 10.31 8.58
CA ILE A 107 -3.84 11.25 8.22
C ILE A 107 -3.74 12.41 9.19
N GLU A 108 -3.42 13.60 8.70
CA GLU A 108 -3.23 14.77 9.55
C GLU A 108 -3.96 16.00 8.98
N ASN A 109 -4.62 16.73 9.86
CA ASN A 109 -5.13 18.07 9.61
C ASN A 109 -5.00 18.93 10.87
N ASP A 110 -5.49 20.17 10.81
CA ASP A 110 -5.38 21.16 11.91
C ASP A 110 -5.96 20.69 13.25
N THR A 111 -6.81 19.65 13.26
CA THR A 111 -7.55 19.19 14.44
C THR A 111 -7.23 17.76 14.87
N LEU A 112 -6.76 16.92 13.95
CA LEU A 112 -6.57 15.49 14.17
C LEU A 112 -5.31 15.01 13.47
N SER A 113 -4.52 14.21 14.18
CA SER A 113 -3.40 13.45 13.63
C SER A 113 -3.63 11.98 14.01
N TYR A 114 -3.71 11.11 13.00
CA TYR A 114 -3.95 9.67 13.17
C TYR A 114 -2.92 8.88 12.37
N GLU A 115 -2.15 8.07 13.08
CA GLU A 115 -1.11 7.21 12.50
C GLU A 115 -1.56 5.74 12.55
N MET A 116 -1.46 5.06 11.42
CA MET A 116 -1.85 3.66 11.24
C MET A 116 -0.69 2.86 10.65
N PRO A 117 -0.21 1.81 11.34
CA PRO A 117 0.76 0.91 10.76
C PRO A 117 0.09 0.06 9.67
N GLY A 118 0.88 -0.38 8.69
CA GLY A 118 0.38 -1.29 7.67
C GLY A 118 1.48 -2.12 7.02
N LYS A 119 1.05 -3.14 6.28
CA LYS A 119 1.91 -4.03 5.50
C LYS A 119 1.41 -4.14 4.07
N LEU A 120 2.34 -4.29 3.14
CA LEU A 120 2.10 -4.56 1.74
C LEU A 120 3.04 -5.69 1.31
N ILE A 121 2.47 -6.82 0.91
CA ILE A 121 3.23 -8.03 0.53
C ILE A 121 3.22 -8.11 -1.00
N LYS A 122 4.39 -8.14 -1.62
CA LYS A 122 4.52 -8.31 -3.08
C LYS A 122 4.08 -9.72 -3.49
N LEU A 123 3.25 -9.82 -4.51
CA LEU A 123 2.85 -11.09 -5.13
C LEU A 123 3.70 -11.29 -6.39
N ASP A 124 4.25 -12.50 -6.56
CA ASP A 124 5.19 -12.89 -7.62
C ASP A 124 4.71 -12.58 -9.05
#